data_AF-A0A7X6XCK5-F1
#
_entry.id   AF-A0A7X6XCK5-F1
#
_cell.length_a   1.000
_cell.length_b   1.000
_cell.length_c   1.000
_cell.angle_alpha   90.00
_cell.angle_beta   90.00
_cell.angle_gamma   90.00
#
_symmetry.space_group_name_H-M   'P 1'
#
loop_
_entity.id
_entity.type
_entity.pdbx_description
1 polymer ?
#
loop_
_entity_poly.entity_id
_entity_poly.type
_entity_poly.pdbx_seq_one_letter_code
_entity_poly.pdbx_strand_id
1 'polypeptide(L)'
;MLDKNEIAHKLNEYFKEFDPYNYRDSVSTKLDEEEVLLELENCLTDVSEVEEFKKQLKLYKEENPDKDEMTELDKLIKTLDEYLEKNKITILNVEPYKEPTEKEIINDLKAMQREVDGLIEIVDIDPNISIVCNEEGKIMNLPFNRLIENDIIAGSFFVVSFDEEGNAKSLNKEEIEKYKEKFDKRNIAEMENKIAAISLGIGGNKLC
;
A
#
# COMPACT_ATOMS: atom_id res chain seq x y z
N MET A 1 -9.93 -14.52 -0.73
CA MET A 1 -8.61 -14.02 -0.33
C MET A 1 -7.83 -15.18 0.28
N LEU A 2 -6.56 -15.41 -0.09
CA LEU A 2 -5.70 -16.26 0.76
C LEU A 2 -5.44 -15.48 2.05
N ASP A 3 -5.55 -16.13 3.20
CA ASP A 3 -5.45 -15.48 4.51
C ASP A 3 -3.99 -15.22 4.89
N LYS A 4 -3.65 -13.94 5.10
CA LYS A 4 -2.31 -13.53 5.54
C LYS A 4 -1.95 -14.12 6.91
N ASN A 5 -2.92 -14.33 7.80
CA ASN A 5 -2.70 -14.94 9.10
C ASN A 5 -2.21 -16.39 8.95
N GLU A 6 -2.87 -17.19 8.11
CA GLU A 6 -2.46 -18.58 7.83
C GLU A 6 -1.04 -18.64 7.25
N ILE A 7 -0.67 -17.69 6.38
CA ILE A 7 0.67 -17.61 5.80
C ILE A 7 1.70 -17.22 6.87
N ALA A 8 1.39 -16.25 7.72
CA ALA A 8 2.26 -15.85 8.83
C ALA A 8 2.54 -17.03 9.77
N HIS A 9 1.54 -17.85 10.09
CA HIS A 9 1.73 -19.08 10.86
C HIS A 9 2.67 -20.06 10.16
N LYS A 10 2.46 -20.36 8.87
CA LYS A 10 3.33 -21.24 8.09
C LYS A 10 4.78 -20.74 8.04
N LEU A 11 4.96 -19.43 7.91
CA LEU A 11 6.28 -18.80 7.96
C LEU A 11 6.94 -18.99 9.32
N ASN A 12 6.23 -18.71 10.40
CA ASN A 12 6.73 -18.87 11.75
C ASN A 12 7.10 -20.33 12.05
N GLU A 13 6.27 -21.29 11.65
CA GLU A 13 6.55 -22.72 11.80
C GLU A 13 7.82 -23.14 11.05
N TYR A 14 7.93 -22.77 9.77
CA TYR A 14 9.12 -23.03 8.97
C TYR A 14 10.38 -22.41 9.61
N PHE A 15 10.29 -21.15 10.07
CA PHE A 15 11.41 -20.47 10.71
C PHE A 15 11.79 -21.07 12.07
N LYS A 16 10.82 -21.55 12.84
CA LYS A 16 11.08 -22.27 14.09
C LYS A 16 11.70 -23.63 13.86
N GLU A 17 11.43 -24.31 12.74
CA GLU A 17 11.99 -25.64 12.45
C GLU A 17 13.40 -25.54 11.87
N PHE A 18 13.56 -24.75 10.81
CA PHE A 18 14.77 -24.70 9.99
C PHE A 18 15.72 -23.55 10.35
N ASP A 19 15.26 -22.57 11.14
CA ASP A 19 16.07 -21.49 11.70
C ASP A 19 16.90 -20.68 10.67
N PRO A 20 16.32 -20.30 9.51
CA PRO A 20 17.04 -19.51 8.53
C PRO A 20 17.45 -18.17 9.15
N TYR A 21 18.67 -17.72 8.81
CA TYR A 21 19.23 -16.46 9.32
C TYR A 21 19.33 -16.36 10.85
N ASN A 22 19.36 -17.50 11.55
CA ASN A 22 19.35 -17.53 13.01
C ASN A 22 18.10 -16.83 13.58
N TYR A 23 16.95 -17.13 12.98
CA TYR A 23 15.63 -16.61 13.37
C TYR A 23 15.33 -16.79 14.85
N ARG A 24 15.70 -17.94 15.43
CA ARG A 24 15.43 -18.24 16.84
C ARG A 24 16.15 -17.26 17.78
N ASP A 25 17.41 -16.95 17.51
CA ASP A 25 18.20 -15.99 18.31
C ASP A 25 17.86 -14.53 18.01
N SER A 26 17.41 -14.24 16.80
CA SER A 26 17.07 -12.88 16.38
C SER A 26 15.70 -12.43 16.90
N VAL A 27 14.70 -13.32 16.84
CA VAL A 27 13.28 -13.00 17.03
C VAL A 27 12.64 -13.82 18.17
N SER A 28 12.72 -15.16 18.13
CA SER A 28 11.93 -16.03 19.03
C SER A 28 12.29 -15.94 20.53
N THR A 29 13.47 -15.41 20.85
CA THR A 29 13.94 -15.25 22.23
C THR A 29 13.62 -13.87 22.83
N LYS A 30 13.09 -12.94 22.02
CA LYS A 30 12.89 -11.52 22.41
C LYS A 30 11.45 -11.05 22.33
N LEU A 31 10.63 -11.68 21.50
CA LEU A 31 9.21 -11.38 21.30
C LEU A 31 8.37 -12.60 21.69
N ASP A 32 7.13 -12.37 22.12
CA ASP A 32 6.17 -13.47 22.23
C ASP A 32 5.65 -13.90 20.85
N GLU A 33 4.96 -15.04 20.80
CA GLU A 33 4.51 -15.61 19.52
C GLU A 33 3.46 -14.73 18.81
N GLU A 34 2.64 -13.98 19.54
CA GLU A 34 1.63 -13.10 18.95
C GLU A 34 2.29 -11.88 18.29
N GLU A 35 3.30 -11.30 18.93
CA GLU A 35 4.10 -10.20 18.38
C GLU A 35 4.80 -10.61 17.08
N VAL A 36 5.38 -11.80 17.07
CA VAL A 36 6.03 -12.38 15.88
C VAL A 36 5.05 -12.55 14.72
N LEU A 37 3.88 -13.12 14.98
CA LEU A 37 2.86 -13.32 13.95
C LEU A 37 2.36 -11.98 13.41
N LEU A 38 2.19 -10.98 14.28
CA LEU A 38 1.80 -9.64 13.88
C LEU A 38 2.85 -8.97 12.97
N GLU A 39 4.14 -9.12 13.27
CA GLU A 39 5.22 -8.63 12.40
C GLU A 39 5.18 -9.29 11.02
N LEU A 40 5.05 -10.61 10.98
CA LEU A 40 4.94 -11.36 9.73
C LEU A 40 3.70 -10.95 8.92
N GLU A 41 2.54 -10.80 9.58
CA GLU A 41 1.32 -10.31 8.93
C GLU A 41 1.50 -8.92 8.34
N ASN A 42 2.17 -8.02 9.07
CA ASN A 42 2.43 -6.67 8.59
C ASN A 42 3.35 -6.70 7.35
N CYS A 43 4.36 -7.57 7.32
CA CYS A 43 5.18 -7.78 6.12
C CYS A 43 4.35 -8.25 4.91
N LEU A 44 3.30 -9.03 5.14
CA LEU A 44 2.39 -9.50 4.09
C LEU A 44 1.42 -8.41 3.58
N THR A 45 1.49 -7.17 4.07
CA THR A 45 0.66 -6.05 3.60
C THR A 45 1.35 -5.19 2.54
N ASP A 46 2.64 -5.37 2.29
CA ASP A 46 3.38 -4.62 1.27
C ASP A 46 3.99 -5.57 0.22
N VAL A 47 3.64 -5.35 -1.04
CA VAL A 47 4.08 -6.20 -2.16
C VAL A 47 5.60 -6.25 -2.26
N SER A 48 6.29 -5.12 -2.04
CA SER A 48 7.74 -5.05 -2.13
C SER A 48 8.44 -5.78 -0.98
N GLU A 49 7.87 -5.72 0.24
CA GLU A 49 8.35 -6.49 1.39
C GLU A 49 8.21 -8.00 1.13
N VAL A 50 7.05 -8.45 0.60
CA VAL A 50 6.83 -9.86 0.26
C VAL A 50 7.79 -10.32 -0.85
N GLU A 51 8.01 -9.52 -1.89
CA GLU A 51 8.93 -9.88 -2.98
C GLU A 51 10.40 -9.92 -2.52
N GLU A 52 10.84 -8.97 -1.70
CA GLU A 52 12.20 -9.03 -1.14
C GLU A 52 12.35 -10.23 -0.21
N PHE A 53 11.35 -10.52 0.61
CA PHE A 53 11.35 -11.69 1.47
C PHE A 53 11.44 -13.00 0.67
N LYS A 54 10.68 -13.15 -0.42
CA LYS A 54 10.80 -14.28 -1.35
C LYS A 54 12.20 -14.39 -1.96
N LYS A 55 12.83 -13.25 -2.29
CA LYS A 55 14.20 -13.22 -2.81
C LYS A 55 15.21 -13.71 -1.78
N GLN A 56 15.06 -13.32 -0.51
CA GLN A 56 15.87 -13.84 0.59
C GLN A 56 15.71 -15.36 0.70
N LEU A 57 14.48 -15.87 0.77
CA LEU A 57 14.20 -17.32 0.84
C LEU A 57 14.83 -18.09 -0.33
N LYS A 58 14.82 -17.55 -1.56
CA LYS A 58 15.48 -18.16 -2.71
C LYS A 58 17.01 -18.22 -2.57
N LEU A 59 17.64 -17.16 -2.05
CA LEU A 59 19.08 -17.14 -1.79
C LEU A 59 19.48 -18.15 -0.71
N TYR A 60 18.70 -18.21 0.38
CA TYR A 60 18.93 -19.20 1.44
C TYR A 60 18.86 -20.64 0.91
N LYS A 61 17.92 -20.90 -0.02
CA LYS A 61 17.80 -22.16 -0.75
C LYS A 61 19.07 -22.53 -1.53
N GLU A 62 19.70 -21.56 -2.19
CA GLU A 62 20.93 -21.80 -2.94
C GLU A 62 22.12 -22.12 -2.03
N GLU A 63 22.15 -21.56 -0.82
CA GLU A 63 23.21 -21.74 0.17
C GLU A 63 23.08 -23.03 1.00
N ASN A 64 21.87 -23.59 1.12
CA ASN A 64 21.56 -24.75 1.97
C ASN A 64 20.85 -25.86 1.18
N PRO A 65 21.59 -26.74 0.46
CA PRO A 65 20.99 -27.69 -0.49
C PRO A 65 20.36 -28.95 0.14
N ASP A 66 20.01 -28.94 1.44
CA ASP A 66 19.31 -30.07 2.07
C ASP A 66 17.94 -30.29 1.42
N LYS A 67 17.61 -31.54 1.09
CA LYS A 67 16.44 -31.88 0.25
C LYS A 67 15.10 -31.70 0.94
N ASP A 68 15.03 -32.00 2.25
CA ASP A 68 13.75 -32.00 2.97
C ASP A 68 13.35 -30.55 3.28
N GLU A 69 14.30 -29.75 3.77
CA GLU A 69 14.16 -28.30 3.95
C GLU A 69 13.77 -27.58 2.65
N MET A 70 14.39 -27.98 1.54
CA MET A 70 14.09 -27.40 0.23
C MET A 70 12.65 -27.59 -0.22
N THR A 71 12.09 -28.76 0.09
CA THR A 71 10.74 -29.13 -0.35
C THR A 71 9.70 -28.29 0.39
N GLU A 72 9.87 -28.05 1.69
CA GLU A 72 8.98 -27.18 2.47
C GLU A 72 9.16 -25.71 2.06
N LEU A 73 10.39 -25.27 1.83
CA LEU A 73 10.67 -23.91 1.36
C LEU A 73 10.04 -23.62 0.00
N ASP A 74 10.07 -24.57 -0.94
CA ASP A 74 9.41 -24.43 -2.25
C ASP A 74 7.90 -24.30 -2.13
N LYS A 75 7.27 -25.05 -1.22
CA LYS A 75 5.82 -24.92 -0.94
C LYS A 75 5.49 -23.55 -0.36
N LEU A 76 6.36 -23.04 0.51
CA LEU A 76 6.19 -21.73 1.13
C LEU A 76 6.30 -20.60 0.10
N ILE A 77 7.34 -20.63 -0.73
CA ILE A 77 7.53 -19.67 -1.83
C ILE A 77 6.31 -19.69 -2.77
N LYS A 78 5.84 -20.89 -3.14
CA LYS A 78 4.62 -21.05 -3.97
C LYS A 78 3.38 -20.46 -3.30
N THR A 79 3.24 -20.63 -1.99
CA THR A 79 2.12 -20.06 -1.23
C THR A 79 2.16 -18.52 -1.26
N LEU A 80 3.34 -17.92 -1.14
CA LEU A 80 3.53 -16.47 -1.26
C LEU A 80 3.25 -15.96 -2.68
N ASP A 81 3.66 -16.70 -3.72
CA ASP A 81 3.31 -16.37 -5.12
C ASP A 81 1.78 -16.36 -5.30
N GLU A 82 1.08 -17.41 -4.86
CA GLU A 82 -0.38 -17.49 -4.95
C GLU A 82 -1.10 -16.41 -4.13
N TYR A 83 -0.54 -16.02 -2.98
CA TYR A 83 -1.03 -14.93 -2.16
C TYR A 83 -0.96 -13.59 -2.90
N LEU A 84 0.18 -13.26 -3.49
CA LEU A 84 0.35 -12.04 -4.27
C LEU A 84 -0.56 -12.04 -5.50
N GLU A 85 -0.62 -13.14 -6.25
CA GLU A 85 -1.45 -13.23 -7.46
C GLU A 85 -2.94 -12.98 -7.18
N LYS A 86 -3.45 -13.47 -6.05
CA LYS A 86 -4.88 -13.35 -5.70
C LYS A 86 -5.24 -12.06 -5.00
N ASN A 87 -4.29 -11.44 -4.31
CA ASN A 87 -4.59 -10.34 -3.40
C ASN A 87 -4.01 -9.00 -3.84
N LYS A 88 -3.17 -8.93 -4.88
CA LYS A 88 -2.68 -7.64 -5.37
C LYS A 88 -3.67 -6.95 -6.30
N ILE A 89 -3.72 -5.62 -6.21
CA ILE A 89 -4.45 -4.76 -7.13
C ILE A 89 -3.54 -3.66 -7.66
N THR A 90 -3.78 -3.26 -8.90
CA THR A 90 -3.10 -2.13 -9.53
C THR A 90 -3.87 -0.84 -9.24
N ILE A 91 -3.20 0.10 -8.60
CA ILE A 91 -3.72 1.44 -8.29
C ILE A 91 -2.94 2.51 -9.06
N LEU A 92 -3.47 3.72 -9.08
CA LEU A 92 -2.71 4.91 -9.49
C LEU A 92 -2.36 5.73 -8.26
N ASN A 93 -1.10 5.64 -7.81
CA ASN A 93 -0.59 6.40 -6.68
C ASN A 93 -0.24 7.84 -7.09
N VAL A 94 -0.65 8.80 -6.27
CA VAL A 94 -0.42 10.23 -6.50
C VAL A 94 0.20 10.84 -5.25
N GLU A 95 1.50 11.09 -5.32
CA GLU A 95 2.23 11.80 -4.27
C GLU A 95 2.13 13.33 -4.45
N PRO A 96 2.25 14.12 -3.36
CA PRO A 96 2.26 15.58 -3.45
C PRO A 96 3.29 16.09 -4.44
N TYR A 97 2.85 16.96 -5.36
CA TYR A 97 3.68 17.63 -6.36
C TYR A 97 4.44 16.72 -7.34
N LYS A 98 4.14 15.41 -7.40
CA LYS A 98 4.73 14.47 -8.36
C LYS A 98 3.68 13.97 -9.35
N GLU A 99 4.11 13.52 -10.53
CA GLU A 99 3.20 12.89 -11.50
C GLU A 99 2.63 11.57 -10.94
N PRO A 100 1.39 11.20 -11.31
CA PRO A 100 0.80 9.91 -10.93
C PRO A 100 1.64 8.71 -11.43
N THR A 101 1.70 7.66 -10.63
CA THR A 101 2.45 6.43 -10.93
C THR A 101 1.61 5.19 -10.69
N GLU A 102 1.74 4.20 -11.56
CA GLU A 102 1.12 2.89 -11.35
C GLU A 102 1.86 2.16 -10.22
N LYS A 103 1.10 1.54 -9.32
CA LYS A 103 1.64 0.75 -8.22
C LYS A 103 0.77 -0.47 -7.96
N GLU A 104 1.39 -1.58 -7.61
CA GLU A 104 0.68 -2.75 -7.08
C GLU A 104 0.69 -2.70 -5.55
N ILE A 105 -0.48 -2.86 -4.94
CA ILE A 105 -0.64 -2.97 -3.48
C ILE A 105 -1.44 -4.22 -3.13
N ILE A 106 -1.34 -4.68 -1.88
CA ILE A 106 -2.23 -5.72 -1.37
C ILE A 106 -3.63 -5.11 -1.18
N ASN A 107 -4.66 -5.84 -1.60
CA ASN A 107 -6.06 -5.50 -1.43
C ASN A 107 -6.53 -5.81 0.00
N ASP A 108 -5.98 -5.06 0.94
CA ASP A 108 -6.21 -5.18 2.37
C ASP A 108 -6.27 -3.79 3.00
N LEU A 109 -7.08 -3.62 4.03
CA LEU A 109 -7.25 -2.33 4.70
C LEU A 109 -5.93 -1.77 5.25
N LYS A 110 -5.09 -2.61 5.87
CA LYS A 110 -3.80 -2.13 6.42
C LYS A 110 -2.87 -1.66 5.30
N ALA A 111 -2.87 -2.35 4.17
CA ALA A 111 -2.08 -1.95 3.00
C ALA A 111 -2.54 -0.59 2.44
N MET A 112 -3.86 -0.38 2.35
CA MET A 112 -4.42 0.92 1.93
C MET A 112 -4.07 2.04 2.92
N GLN A 113 -4.18 1.78 4.23
CA GLN A 113 -3.79 2.74 5.28
C GLN A 113 -2.31 3.08 5.24
N ARG A 114 -1.45 2.09 4.99
CA ARG A 114 -0.01 2.26 4.79
C ARG A 114 0.29 3.14 3.56
N GLU A 115 -0.46 3.00 2.48
CA GLU A 115 -0.25 3.80 1.25
C GLU A 115 -0.53 5.30 1.44
N VAL A 116 -1.49 5.65 2.32
CA VAL A 116 -1.89 7.05 2.57
C VAL A 116 -1.35 7.61 3.90
N ASP A 117 -0.50 6.86 4.59
CA ASP A 117 0.07 7.21 5.90
C ASP A 117 -0.98 7.55 6.98
N GLY A 118 -2.09 6.80 7.04
CA GLY A 118 -3.12 7.05 8.07
C GLY A 118 -4.44 6.33 7.86
N LEU A 119 -5.47 6.79 8.59
CA LEU A 119 -6.84 6.35 8.37
C LEU A 119 -7.30 6.75 6.97
N ILE A 120 -8.12 5.89 6.36
CA ILE A 120 -8.57 6.11 4.99
C ILE A 120 -9.92 6.80 4.94
N GLU A 121 -10.06 7.72 4.00
CA GLU A 121 -11.33 8.23 3.50
C GLU A 121 -11.47 7.83 2.03
N ILE A 122 -12.68 7.41 1.63
CA ILE A 122 -13.00 7.04 0.25
C ILE A 122 -13.89 8.14 -0.35
N VAL A 123 -13.42 8.74 -1.45
CA VAL A 123 -14.12 9.80 -2.16
C VAL A 123 -14.41 9.35 -3.59
N ASP A 124 -15.70 9.16 -3.91
CA ASP A 124 -16.11 8.78 -5.26
C ASP A 124 -15.93 9.94 -6.24
N ILE A 125 -15.24 9.67 -7.35
CA ILE A 125 -14.94 10.68 -8.38
C ILE A 125 -15.54 10.35 -9.75
N ASP A 126 -16.01 9.12 -9.92
CA ASP A 126 -16.70 8.60 -11.11
C ASP A 126 -17.37 7.26 -10.76
N PRO A 127 -18.29 6.73 -11.59
CA PRO A 127 -18.89 5.42 -11.33
C PRO A 127 -17.83 4.33 -11.14
N ASN A 128 -17.89 3.66 -9.99
CA ASN A 128 -16.96 2.59 -9.60
C ASN A 128 -15.49 3.03 -9.50
N ILE A 129 -15.21 4.34 -9.45
CA ILE A 129 -13.86 4.87 -9.26
C ILE A 129 -13.86 5.85 -8.09
N SER A 130 -12.97 5.59 -7.15
CA SER A 130 -12.82 6.41 -5.97
C SER A 130 -11.35 6.74 -5.75
N ILE A 131 -11.14 7.80 -4.98
CA ILE A 131 -9.88 8.12 -4.35
C ILE A 131 -9.90 7.56 -2.95
N VAL A 132 -8.78 6.98 -2.55
CA VAL A 132 -8.49 6.67 -1.16
C VAL A 132 -7.40 7.62 -0.70
N CYS A 133 -7.69 8.41 0.33
CA CYS A 133 -6.77 9.40 0.90
C CYS A 133 -6.74 9.34 2.42
N ASN A 134 -5.82 10.08 3.03
CA ASN A 134 -5.74 10.21 4.48
C ASN A 134 -6.90 11.07 5.02
N GLU A 135 -7.77 10.48 5.85
CA GLU A 135 -8.94 11.15 6.47
C GLU A 135 -8.51 12.39 7.29
N GLU A 136 -7.34 12.31 7.94
CA GLU A 136 -6.84 13.37 8.82
C GLU A 136 -5.78 14.24 8.13
N GLY A 137 -5.54 14.07 6.83
CA GLY A 137 -4.38 14.66 6.15
C GLY A 137 -4.25 16.18 6.31
N LYS A 138 -5.37 16.92 6.27
CA LYS A 138 -5.39 18.37 6.50
C LYS A 138 -5.13 18.73 7.97
N ILE A 139 -5.71 17.97 8.90
CA ILE A 139 -5.56 18.17 10.34
C ILE A 139 -4.10 17.90 10.75
N MET A 140 -3.47 16.91 10.12
CA MET A 140 -2.06 16.55 10.28
C MET A 140 -1.09 17.51 9.58
N ASN A 141 -1.59 18.54 8.86
CA ASN A 141 -0.79 19.44 8.03
C ASN A 141 0.08 18.71 6.98
N LEU A 142 -0.43 17.62 6.39
CA LEU A 142 0.24 16.97 5.28
C LEU A 142 0.32 17.94 4.07
N PRO A 143 1.33 17.81 3.20
CA PRO A 143 1.46 18.65 2.02
C PRO A 143 0.21 18.57 1.13
N PHE A 144 -0.26 19.71 0.62
CA PHE A 144 -1.33 19.72 -0.38
C PHE A 144 -0.91 18.95 -1.64
N ASN A 145 -1.86 18.24 -2.24
CA ASN A 145 -1.57 17.31 -3.32
C ASN A 145 -2.31 17.67 -4.62
N ARG A 146 -3.64 17.58 -4.64
CA ARG A 146 -4.45 17.83 -5.84
C ARG A 146 -5.75 18.55 -5.52
N LEU A 147 -6.20 19.35 -6.48
CA LEU A 147 -7.52 19.99 -6.46
C LEU A 147 -8.54 19.02 -7.04
N ILE A 148 -9.59 18.76 -6.28
CA ILE A 148 -10.70 17.91 -6.68
C ILE A 148 -11.97 18.72 -6.51
N GLU A 149 -12.58 19.07 -7.64
CA GLU A 149 -13.69 20.00 -7.71
C GLU A 149 -13.37 21.33 -7.00
N ASN A 150 -13.81 21.48 -5.74
CA ASN A 150 -13.63 22.70 -4.95
C ASN A 150 -12.75 22.51 -3.71
N ASP A 151 -12.25 21.29 -3.47
CA ASP A 151 -11.48 20.92 -2.30
C ASP A 151 -10.06 20.45 -2.65
N ILE A 152 -9.14 20.51 -1.69
CA ILE A 152 -7.74 20.14 -1.89
C ILE A 152 -7.42 18.93 -1.01
N ILE A 153 -6.97 17.84 -1.63
CA ILE A 153 -6.46 16.68 -0.89
C ILE A 153 -5.09 17.02 -0.28
N ALA A 154 -4.85 16.58 0.95
CA ALA A 154 -3.58 16.71 1.64
C ALA A 154 -2.98 15.32 1.92
N GLY A 155 -1.68 15.16 1.67
CA GLY A 155 -0.98 13.87 1.71
C GLY A 155 -1.09 13.09 0.40
N SER A 156 -0.42 11.94 0.35
CA SER A 156 -0.55 10.99 -0.75
C SER A 156 -1.98 10.44 -0.81
N PHE A 157 -2.43 10.13 -2.01
CA PHE A 157 -3.68 9.42 -2.25
C PHE A 157 -3.51 8.48 -3.43
N PHE A 158 -4.43 7.54 -3.59
CA PHE A 158 -4.46 6.71 -4.78
C PHE A 158 -5.86 6.61 -5.38
N VAL A 159 -5.91 6.39 -6.69
CA VAL A 159 -7.14 6.07 -7.41
C VAL A 159 -7.28 4.56 -7.50
N VAL A 160 -8.49 4.05 -7.26
CA VAL A 160 -8.81 2.62 -7.32
C VAL A 160 -10.22 2.42 -7.88
N SER A 161 -10.47 1.26 -8.47
CA SER A 161 -11.80 0.87 -8.91
C SER A 161 -12.46 -0.06 -7.89
N PHE A 162 -13.78 0.00 -7.79
CA PHE A 162 -14.58 -0.93 -7.01
C PHE A 162 -15.45 -1.81 -7.93
N ASP A 163 -15.73 -3.04 -7.52
CA ASP A 163 -16.75 -3.87 -8.16
C ASP A 163 -18.17 -3.55 -7.62
N GLU A 164 -19.18 -4.23 -8.16
CA GLU A 164 -20.59 -4.04 -7.75
C GLU A 164 -20.86 -4.48 -6.30
N GLU A 165 -19.98 -5.28 -5.72
CA GLU A 165 -20.05 -5.75 -4.34
C GLU A 165 -19.31 -4.81 -3.36
N GLY A 166 -18.63 -3.78 -3.89
CA GLY A 166 -17.84 -2.83 -3.11
C GLY A 166 -16.43 -3.31 -2.77
N ASN A 167 -15.92 -4.35 -3.45
CA ASN A 167 -14.53 -4.76 -3.29
C ASN A 167 -13.63 -3.94 -4.23
N ALA A 168 -12.49 -3.48 -3.71
CA ALA A 168 -11.49 -2.83 -4.54
C ALA A 168 -10.91 -3.82 -5.57
N LYS A 169 -10.63 -3.32 -6.78
CA LYS A 169 -10.06 -4.08 -7.89
C LYS A 169 -9.04 -3.24 -8.65
N SER A 170 -8.20 -3.91 -9.44
CA SER A 170 -7.22 -3.25 -10.30
C SER A 170 -7.88 -2.29 -11.28
N LEU A 171 -7.27 -1.11 -11.43
CA LEU A 171 -7.55 -0.23 -12.55
C LEU A 171 -7.14 -0.90 -13.87
N ASN A 172 -7.96 -0.75 -14.90
CA ASN A 172 -7.58 -1.11 -16.25
C ASN A 172 -6.74 0.01 -16.91
N LYS A 173 -6.16 -0.28 -18.07
CA LYS A 173 -5.28 0.67 -18.78
C LYS A 173 -5.96 1.99 -19.14
N GLU A 174 -7.22 1.95 -19.53
CA GLU A 174 -7.96 3.16 -19.92
C GLU A 174 -8.24 4.03 -18.70
N GLU A 175 -8.59 3.42 -17.56
CA GLU A 175 -8.76 4.12 -16.28
C GLU A 175 -7.44 4.75 -15.82
N ILE A 176 -6.33 4.00 -15.87
CA ILE A 176 -5.00 4.50 -15.52
C ILE A 176 -4.64 5.75 -16.33
N GLU A 177 -4.75 5.68 -17.66
CA GLU A 177 -4.39 6.82 -18.52
C GLU A 177 -5.32 8.02 -18.30
N LYS A 178 -6.63 7.78 -18.15
CA LYS A 178 -7.61 8.83 -17.83
C LYS A 178 -7.22 9.60 -16.55
N TYR A 179 -6.85 8.89 -15.48
CA TYR A 179 -6.53 9.53 -14.20
C TYR A 179 -5.11 10.07 -14.13
N LYS A 180 -4.16 9.53 -14.89
CA LYS A 180 -2.87 10.19 -15.13
C LYS A 180 -3.08 11.57 -15.74
N GLU A 181 -3.92 11.68 -16.77
CA GLU A 181 -4.25 12.97 -17.39
C GLU A 181 -4.99 13.91 -16.43
N LYS A 182 -5.93 13.40 -15.63
CA LYS A 182 -6.70 14.21 -14.66
C LYS A 182 -5.83 14.81 -13.56
N PHE A 183 -4.82 14.06 -13.08
CA PHE A 183 -3.98 14.44 -11.94
C PHE A 183 -2.55 14.82 -12.33
N ASP A 184 -2.35 15.28 -13.56
CA ASP A 184 -1.06 15.73 -14.06
C ASP A 184 -0.61 17.09 -13.47
N LYS A 185 0.48 17.65 -14.03
CA LYS A 185 1.00 18.98 -13.69
C LYS A 185 -0.01 20.13 -13.80
N ARG A 186 -1.03 20.05 -14.65
CA ARG A 186 -2.04 21.11 -14.77
C ARG A 186 -2.87 21.17 -13.49
N ASN A 187 -3.27 20.02 -12.95
CA ASN A 187 -3.99 19.98 -11.68
C ASN A 187 -3.13 20.50 -10.51
N ILE A 188 -1.81 20.21 -10.51
CA ILE A 188 -0.88 20.81 -9.54
C ILE A 188 -0.96 22.35 -9.61
N ALA A 189 -0.86 22.92 -10.81
CA ALA A 189 -0.93 24.38 -10.98
C ALA A 189 -2.29 24.95 -10.56
N GLU A 190 -3.40 24.26 -10.83
CA GLU A 190 -4.74 24.66 -10.38
C GLU A 190 -4.86 24.66 -8.84
N MET A 191 -4.33 23.64 -8.19
CA MET A 191 -4.25 23.54 -6.73
C MET A 191 -3.43 24.68 -6.14
N GLU A 192 -2.25 24.98 -6.68
CA GLU A 192 -1.41 26.09 -6.24
C GLU A 192 -2.13 27.45 -6.39
N ASN A 193 -2.80 27.67 -7.52
CA ASN A 193 -3.59 28.88 -7.76
C ASN A 193 -4.73 29.03 -6.75
N LYS A 194 -5.41 27.93 -6.41
CA LYS A 194 -6.47 27.93 -5.39
C LYS A 194 -5.94 28.30 -4.00
N ILE A 195 -4.79 27.76 -3.60
CA ILE A 195 -4.15 28.08 -2.32
C ILE A 195 -3.75 29.56 -2.26
N ALA A 196 -3.18 30.08 -3.35
CA ALA A 196 -2.82 31.49 -3.45
C ALA A 196 -4.05 32.40 -3.31
N ALA A 197 -5.16 32.06 -3.98
CA ALA A 197 -6.41 32.81 -3.88
C ALA A 197 -6.99 32.82 -2.46
N ILE A 198 -6.98 31.69 -1.75
CA ILE A 198 -7.44 31.59 -0.35
C ILE A 198 -6.55 32.46 0.56
N SER A 199 -5.23 32.36 0.39
CA SER A 199 -4.27 33.11 1.19
C SER A 199 -4.42 34.64 1.01
N LEU A 200 -4.69 35.09 -0.23
CA LEU A 200 -4.95 36.49 -0.54
C LEU A 200 -6.31 36.96 -0.01
N GLY A 201 -7.34 36.10 -0.04
CA GLY A 201 -8.67 36.39 0.50
C GLY A 201 -8.69 36.56 2.03
N ILE A 202 -7.87 35.80 2.76
CA ILE A 202 -7.70 35.94 4.22
C ILE A 202 -6.97 37.26 4.56
N GLY A 203 -6.14 37.78 3.66
CA GLY A 203 -5.46 39.08 3.80
C GLY A 203 -6.34 40.32 3.50
N GLY A 204 -7.49 40.14 2.84
CA GLY A 204 -8.36 41.23 2.39
C GLY A 204 -9.35 41.79 3.44
N ASN A 205 -9.51 41.10 4.58
CA ASN A 205 -10.31 41.58 5.72
C ASN A 205 -9.44 42.27 6.79
N LYS A 206 -8.42 43.04 6.39
CA LYS A 206 -7.93 44.12 7.24
C LYS A 206 -8.90 45.29 7.11
N LEU A 207 -9.79 45.39 8.10
CA LEU A 207 -10.43 46.63 8.53
C LEU A 207 -9.47 47.82 8.33
N CYS A 208 -9.86 48.76 7.48
CA CYS A 208 -9.64 50.21 7.49
C CYS A 208 -10.15 50.78 6.16
#